data_AF-A0A1D1V786-F1
#
_entry.id   AF-A0A1D1V786-F1
#
_cell.length_a   1.000
_cell.length_b   1.000
_cell.length_c   1.000
_cell.angle_alpha   90.00
_cell.angle_beta   90.00
_cell.angle_gamma   90.00
#
_symmetry.space_group_name_H-M   'P 1'
#
loop_
_entity.id
_entity.type
_entity.pdbx_description
1 polymer ?
#
loop_
_entity_poly.entity_id
_entity_poly.type
_entity_poly.pdbx_seq_one_letter_code
_entity_poly.pdbx_strand_id
1 'polypeptide(L)'
;MGILSYLSSFLFQYQTPRVVSIRSKRIGATYRIIQLLLIIYLIGYVFLYEKNYQSREAVTSSVVTKVKGTLVRIDNGSTEIWDSSDFVVPAQESNAFFIATNLIYTGNQTQCLCPEDRNVGVSGII
;
A
#
# COMPACT_ATOMS: atom_id res chain seq x y z
N MET A 1 -43.49 10.98 -56.28
CA MET A 1 -42.84 11.84 -55.26
C MET A 1 -43.14 11.26 -53.88
N GLY A 2 -42.41 10.36 -53.23
CA GLY A 2 -41.15 9.66 -53.47
C GLY A 2 -40.67 9.22 -52.08
N ILE A 3 -41.02 8.00 -51.63
CA ILE A 3 -40.79 7.49 -50.25
C ILE A 3 -39.32 7.58 -49.80
N LEU A 4 -38.40 7.52 -50.76
CA LEU A 4 -36.96 7.66 -50.56
C LEU A 4 -36.56 9.05 -50.02
N SER A 5 -37.26 10.12 -50.42
CA SER A 5 -36.98 11.47 -49.92
C SER A 5 -37.46 11.66 -48.48
N TYR A 6 -38.54 10.97 -48.09
CA TYR A 6 -39.03 10.92 -46.71
C TYR A 6 -38.07 10.17 -45.79
N LEU A 7 -37.57 9.00 -46.24
CA LEU A 7 -36.56 8.22 -45.51
C LEU A 7 -35.26 9.00 -45.30
N SER A 8 -34.78 9.70 -46.33
CA SER A 8 -33.60 10.56 -46.22
C SER A 8 -33.80 11.70 -45.23
N SER A 9 -34.94 12.39 -45.29
CA SER A 9 -35.24 13.51 -44.38
C SER A 9 -35.37 13.06 -42.93
N PHE A 10 -35.81 11.81 -42.68
CA PHE A 10 -35.91 11.24 -41.34
C PHE A 10 -34.55 10.80 -40.78
N LEU A 11 -33.70 10.14 -41.58
CA LEU A 11 -32.39 9.65 -41.12
C LEU A 11 -31.35 10.77 -40.95
N PHE A 12 -31.44 11.85 -41.72
CA PHE A 12 -30.48 12.95 -41.69
C PHE A 12 -31.02 14.22 -41.00
N GLN A 13 -31.95 14.05 -40.06
CA GLN A 13 -32.46 15.17 -39.28
C GLN A 13 -31.57 15.43 -38.04
N TYR A 14 -30.84 16.55 -38.06
CA TYR A 14 -30.07 17.04 -36.93
C TYR A 14 -30.72 18.31 -36.38
N GLN A 15 -31.36 18.21 -35.22
CA GLN A 15 -31.92 19.35 -34.51
C GLN A 15 -30.93 19.88 -33.48
N THR A 16 -30.51 21.14 -33.63
CA THR A 16 -29.71 21.84 -32.62
C THR A 16 -30.62 22.69 -31.72
N PRO A 17 -30.35 22.73 -30.40
CA PRO A 17 -31.09 23.60 -29.50
C PRO A 17 -30.81 25.07 -29.85
N ARG A 18 -31.88 25.84 -30.03
CA ARG A 18 -31.77 27.28 -30.28
C ARG A 18 -31.40 28.01 -28.99
N VAL A 19 -30.14 28.40 -28.86
CA VAL A 19 -29.61 29.15 -27.71
C VAL A 19 -29.83 30.66 -27.88
N VAL A 20 -30.23 31.33 -26.80
CA VAL A 20 -30.43 32.78 -26.74
C VAL A 20 -29.22 33.43 -26.07
N SER A 21 -28.61 34.42 -26.73
CA SER A 21 -27.48 35.17 -26.17
C SER A 21 -27.97 36.35 -25.35
N ILE A 22 -27.83 36.26 -24.02
CA ILE A 22 -28.17 37.35 -23.09
C ILE A 22 -26.93 38.21 -22.86
N ARG A 23 -26.95 39.46 -23.32
CA ARG A 23 -25.84 40.41 -23.11
C ARG A 23 -25.99 41.13 -21.77
N SER A 24 -25.47 40.51 -20.70
CA SER A 24 -25.37 41.11 -19.37
C SER A 24 -23.97 40.91 -18.78
N LYS A 25 -23.34 42.00 -18.34
CA LYS A 25 -22.00 41.95 -17.72
C LYS A 25 -21.98 41.13 -16.43
N ARG A 26 -23.03 41.22 -15.60
CA ARG A 26 -23.10 40.50 -14.32
C ARG A 26 -23.16 38.98 -14.54
N ILE A 27 -24.10 38.53 -15.38
CA ILE A 27 -24.31 37.10 -15.67
C ILE A 27 -23.07 36.52 -16.38
N GLY A 28 -22.50 37.27 -17.33
CA GLY A 28 -21.27 36.87 -18.02
C GLY A 28 -20.08 36.74 -17.08
N ALA A 29 -19.90 37.66 -16.13
CA ALA A 29 -18.83 37.59 -15.14
C ALA A 29 -18.99 36.37 -14.23
N THR A 30 -20.18 36.11 -13.71
CA THR A 30 -20.47 34.92 -12.89
C THR A 30 -20.16 33.63 -13.66
N TYR A 31 -20.59 33.54 -14.92
CA TYR A 31 -20.31 32.37 -15.77
C TYR A 31 -18.80 32.15 -15.97
N ARG A 32 -18.04 33.23 -16.24
CA ARG A 32 -16.58 33.14 -16.40
C ARG A 32 -15.85 32.76 -15.13
N ILE A 33 -16.29 33.25 -13.97
CA ILE A 33 -15.69 32.88 -12.67
C ILE A 33 -15.91 31.39 -12.38
N ILE A 34 -17.14 30.89 -12.58
CA ILE A 34 -17.45 29.47 -12.38
C ILE A 34 -16.61 28.61 -13.34
N GLN A 35 -16.51 29.02 -14.61
CA GLN A 35 -15.69 28.32 -15.60
C GLN A 35 -14.21 28.27 -15.18
N LEU A 36 -13.66 29.39 -14.70
CA LEU A 36 -12.27 29.44 -14.22
C LEU A 36 -12.05 28.56 -12.99
N LEU A 37 -12.96 28.58 -12.03
CA LEU A 37 -12.88 27.72 -10.84
C LEU A 37 -12.88 26.23 -11.22
N LEU A 38 -13.74 25.83 -12.15
CA LEU A 38 -13.77 24.45 -12.67
C LEU A 38 -12.45 24.06 -13.34
N ILE A 39 -11.89 24.94 -14.17
CA ILE A 39 -10.60 24.69 -14.85
C ILE A 39 -9.47 24.59 -13.83
N ILE A 40 -9.40 25.49 -12.85
CA ILE A 40 -8.37 25.47 -11.81
C ILE A 40 -8.46 24.19 -10.98
N TYR A 41 -9.68 23.77 -10.61
CA TYR A 41 -9.88 22.54 -9.86
C TYR A 41 -9.44 21.30 -10.67
N LEU A 42 -9.86 21.19 -11.93
CA LEU A 42 -9.45 20.09 -12.80
C LEU A 42 -7.93 20.03 -12.97
N ILE A 43 -7.29 21.15 -13.32
CA ILE A 43 -5.84 21.17 -13.56
C ILE A 43 -5.07 20.95 -12.26
N GLY A 44 -5.40 21.69 -11.19
CA GLY A 44 -4.68 21.61 -9.93
C GLY A 44 -4.84 20.29 -9.21
N TYR A 45 -6.08 19.83 -9.05
CA TYR A 45 -6.35 18.61 -8.29
C TYR A 45 -6.26 17.36 -9.17
N VAL A 46 -7.05 17.28 -10.23
CA VAL A 46 -7.18 16.04 -11.02
C VAL A 46 -5.92 15.74 -11.82
N PHE A 47 -5.31 16.76 -12.44
CA PHE A 47 -4.11 16.57 -13.25
C PHE A 47 -2.83 16.64 -12.42
N LEU A 48 -2.61 17.68 -11.62
CA LEU A 48 -1.31 17.83 -10.94
C LEU A 48 -1.19 16.98 -9.67
N TYR A 49 -2.20 16.96 -8.80
CA TYR A 49 -2.14 16.24 -7.53
C TYR A 49 -2.32 14.72 -7.73
N GLU A 50 -3.43 14.30 -8.35
CA GLU A 50 -3.72 12.88 -8.60
C GLU A 50 -2.83 12.28 -9.71
N LYS A 51 -2.36 13.11 -10.66
CA LYS A 51 -1.60 12.67 -11.84
C LYS A 51 -2.36 11.66 -12.70
N ASN A 52 -3.67 11.84 -12.85
CA ASN A 52 -4.53 10.96 -13.65
C ASN A 52 -4.17 10.91 -15.15
N TYR A 53 -3.31 11.81 -15.62
CA TYR A 53 -2.75 11.73 -16.97
C TYR A 53 -1.76 10.56 -17.15
N GLN A 54 -1.35 9.89 -16.06
CA GLN A 54 -0.45 8.74 -16.10
C GLN A 54 -1.22 7.46 -15.75
N SER A 55 -0.97 6.40 -16.50
CA SER A 55 -1.35 5.04 -16.08
C SER A 55 -0.41 4.60 -14.96
N ARG A 56 -0.95 4.22 -13.79
CA ARG A 56 -0.18 3.67 -12.68
C ARG A 56 -0.37 2.16 -12.64
N GLU A 57 0.72 1.43 -12.69
CA GLU A 57 0.71 -0.02 -12.51
C GLU A 57 1.14 -0.37 -11.09
N ALA A 58 0.48 -1.37 -10.50
CA ALA A 58 0.85 -1.88 -9.19
C ALA A 58 2.15 -2.68 -9.29
N VAL A 59 3.14 -2.35 -8.46
CA VAL A 59 4.41 -3.07 -8.44
C VAL A 59 4.25 -4.36 -7.65
N THR A 60 4.56 -5.49 -8.27
CA THR A 60 4.74 -6.77 -7.58
C THR A 60 6.22 -6.92 -7.24
N SER A 61 6.56 -6.92 -5.95
CA SER A 61 7.93 -7.12 -5.47
C SER A 61 8.09 -8.49 -4.82
N SER A 62 9.28 -9.06 -4.95
CA SER A 62 9.69 -10.29 -4.26
C SER A 62 11.06 -10.05 -3.63
N VAL A 63 11.20 -10.39 -2.35
CA VAL A 63 12.43 -10.20 -1.58
C VAL A 63 12.90 -11.57 -1.08
N VAL A 64 14.16 -11.91 -1.37
CA VAL A 64 14.80 -13.13 -0.90
C VAL A 64 15.99 -12.74 -0.03
N THR A 65 15.95 -13.10 1.25
CA THR A 65 17.01 -12.82 2.22
C THR A 65 17.79 -14.10 2.54
N LYS A 66 19.10 -13.97 2.71
CA LYS A 66 19.97 -15.07 3.17
C LYS A 66 20.95 -14.55 4.20
N VAL A 67 20.83 -15.04 5.43
CA VAL A 67 21.71 -14.66 6.53
C VAL A 67 22.97 -15.53 6.50
N LYS A 68 24.13 -14.93 6.79
CA LYS A 68 25.42 -15.62 6.91
C LYS A 68 26.14 -15.09 8.15
N GLY A 69 26.72 -16.00 8.92
CA GLY A 69 27.50 -15.66 10.10
C GLY A 69 27.74 -16.88 10.97
N THR A 70 28.78 -16.81 11.78
CA THR A 70 29.08 -17.79 12.82
C THR A 70 29.30 -17.02 14.10
N LEU A 71 28.64 -17.44 15.16
CA LEU A 71 28.71 -16.85 16.50
C LEU A 71 29.29 -17.88 17.46
N VAL A 72 29.92 -17.40 18.52
CA VAL A 72 30.44 -18.24 19.60
C VAL A 72 29.73 -17.85 20.88
N ARG A 73 29.02 -18.79 21.48
CA ARG A 73 28.33 -18.66 22.77
C ARG A 73 29.15 -19.37 23.83
N ILE A 74 29.39 -18.70 24.94
CA ILE A 74 30.09 -19.27 26.10
C ILE A 74 29.10 -19.29 27.26
N ASP A 75 28.72 -20.48 27.70
CA ASP A 75 27.75 -20.67 28.79
C ASP A 75 28.29 -21.68 29.80
N ASN A 76 28.39 -21.27 31.07
CA ASN A 76 28.90 -22.08 32.18
C ASN A 76 30.20 -22.89 31.87
N GLY A 77 31.10 -22.31 31.07
CA GLY A 77 32.38 -22.93 30.69
C GLY A 77 32.32 -23.87 29.48
N SER A 78 31.14 -24.07 28.89
CA SER A 78 30.95 -24.72 27.59
C SER A 78 30.98 -23.69 26.46
N THR A 79 31.73 -23.98 25.39
CA THR A 79 31.79 -23.15 24.19
C THR A 79 30.95 -23.80 23.10
N GLU A 80 29.86 -23.14 22.73
CA GLU A 80 28.98 -23.54 21.64
C GLU A 80 29.22 -22.65 20.42
N ILE A 81 29.27 -23.25 19.24
CA ILE A 81 29.38 -22.52 17.97
C ILE A 81 28.00 -22.52 17.35
N TRP A 82 27.50 -21.34 17.01
CA TRP A 82 26.18 -21.14 16.43
C TRP A 82 26.33 -20.66 14.98
N ASP A 83 25.56 -21.25 14.07
CA ASP A 83 25.50 -20.83 12.68
C ASP A 83 24.12 -20.25 12.31
N SER A 84 23.94 -19.90 11.03
CA SER A 84 22.69 -19.32 10.54
C SER A 84 21.45 -20.20 10.74
N SER A 85 21.60 -21.50 10.97
CA SER A 85 20.48 -22.40 11.27
C SER A 85 20.08 -22.37 12.75
N ASP A 86 20.99 -21.98 13.64
CA ASP A 86 20.75 -21.93 15.09
C ASP A 86 20.09 -20.61 15.52
N PHE A 87 20.52 -19.47 14.95
CA PHE A 87 20.00 -18.16 15.34
C PHE A 87 18.88 -17.62 14.44
N VAL A 88 18.55 -18.26 13.32
CA VAL A 88 17.43 -17.85 12.43
C VAL A 88 16.32 -18.88 12.49
N VAL A 89 15.36 -18.67 13.41
CA VAL A 89 14.20 -19.56 13.59
C VAL A 89 12.91 -18.74 13.60
N PRO A 90 11.94 -19.03 12.72
CA PRO A 90 11.99 -19.99 11.62
C PRO A 90 12.93 -19.52 10.49
N ALA A 91 13.59 -20.47 9.82
CA ALA A 91 14.56 -20.16 8.74
C ALA A 91 13.93 -19.52 7.49
N GLN A 92 12.59 -19.56 7.38
CA GLN A 92 11.86 -19.04 6.23
C GLN A 92 10.55 -18.39 6.68
N GLU A 93 10.50 -17.06 6.60
CA GLU A 93 9.31 -16.25 6.83
C GLU A 93 9.07 -15.35 5.61
N SER A 94 7.81 -15.06 5.28
CA SER A 94 7.48 -14.18 4.16
C SER A 94 7.79 -12.73 4.52
N ASN A 95 8.71 -12.10 3.79
CA ASN A 95 9.10 -10.69 3.94
C ASN A 95 9.73 -10.29 5.28
N ALA A 96 10.13 -11.27 6.12
CA ALA A 96 10.78 -11.02 7.40
C ALA A 96 11.81 -12.13 7.70
N PHE A 97 12.69 -11.87 8.67
CA PHE A 97 13.58 -12.87 9.25
C PHE A 97 13.86 -12.48 10.70
N PHE A 98 14.02 -13.48 11.57
CA PHE A 98 14.36 -13.29 12.97
C PHE A 98 15.83 -13.65 13.21
N ILE A 99 16.52 -12.89 14.07
CA ILE A 99 17.88 -13.19 14.52
C ILE A 99 17.87 -13.23 16.05
N ALA A 100 18.09 -14.42 16.62
CA ALA A 100 18.27 -14.59 18.05
C ALA A 100 19.65 -14.05 18.47
N THR A 101 19.64 -13.00 19.31
CA THR A 101 20.86 -12.39 19.85
C THR A 101 21.14 -12.80 21.30
N ASN A 102 20.12 -13.26 22.01
CA ASN A 102 20.21 -13.75 23.38
C ASN A 102 19.35 -15.02 23.54
N LEU A 103 19.83 -15.97 24.33
CA LEU A 103 19.13 -17.22 24.62
C LEU A 103 19.36 -17.62 26.08
N ILE A 104 18.23 -17.74 26.80
CA ILE A 104 18.17 -18.35 28.13
C ILE A 104 17.66 -19.78 27.94
N TYR A 105 18.53 -20.76 28.14
CA TYR A 105 18.20 -22.18 28.00
C TYR A 105 17.92 -22.82 29.36
N THR A 106 16.78 -23.51 29.49
CA THR A 106 16.46 -24.33 30.68
C THR A 106 16.30 -25.79 30.25
N GLY A 107 17.38 -26.55 30.34
CA GLY A 107 17.39 -27.98 29.97
C GLY A 107 16.64 -28.87 30.96
N ASN A 108 16.30 -30.09 30.52
CA ASN A 108 15.73 -31.16 31.35
C ASN A 108 14.40 -30.81 32.05
N GLN A 109 13.58 -29.97 31.43
CA GLN A 109 12.22 -29.73 31.91
C GLN A 109 11.38 -31.01 31.80
N THR A 110 10.67 -31.35 32.88
CA THR A 110 9.78 -32.52 32.93
C THR A 110 8.41 -32.09 33.44
N GLN A 111 7.36 -32.75 32.96
CA GLN A 111 6.00 -32.44 33.39
C GLN A 111 5.78 -32.94 34.82
N CYS A 112 5.70 -32.01 35.77
CA CYS A 112 5.45 -32.29 37.17
C CYS A 112 4.71 -31.12 37.82
N LEU A 113 4.28 -31.31 39.07
CA LEU A 113 3.74 -30.21 39.89
C LEU A 113 4.93 -29.47 40.53
N CYS A 114 5.24 -28.28 40.04
CA CYS A 114 6.29 -27.42 40.58
C CYS A 114 5.76 -25.99 40.85
N PRO A 115 6.32 -25.27 41.83
CA PRO A 115 5.98 -23.88 42.06
C PRO A 115 6.60 -22.98 40.97
N GLU A 116 5.91 -21.90 40.61
CA GLU A 116 6.42 -20.88 39.71
C GLU A 116 7.62 -20.13 40.29
N ASP A 117 8.52 -19.66 39.43
CA ASP A 117 9.61 -18.78 39.84
C ASP A 117 9.03 -17.40 40.25
N ARG A 118 9.52 -16.87 41.37
CA ARG A 118 9.07 -15.61 41.97
C ARG A 118 9.34 -14.39 41.10
N ASN A 119 10.27 -14.52 40.14
CA ASN A 119 10.69 -13.42 39.28
C ASN A 119 9.98 -13.38 37.92
N VAL A 120 9.08 -14.33 37.64
CA VAL A 120 8.31 -14.35 36.38
C VAL A 120 7.43 -13.10 36.32
N GLY A 121 7.77 -12.17 35.44
CA GLY A 121 7.01 -10.94 35.15
C GLY A 121 7.43 -9.66 35.91
N VAL A 122 8.44 -9.72 36.80
CA VAL A 122 8.87 -8.54 37.59
C VAL A 122 10.12 -7.87 37.04
N SER A 123 11.03 -8.65 36.47
CA SER A 123 12.19 -8.15 35.73
C SER A 123 12.00 -8.58 34.29
N GLY A 124 11.90 -7.62 33.36
CA GLY A 124 11.60 -7.87 31.96
C GLY A 124 12.57 -8.84 31.31
N ILE A 125 12.25 -10.13 31.37
CA ILE A 125 12.82 -11.16 30.50
C ILE A 125 12.06 -11.00 29.18
N ILE A 126 12.57 -10.08 28.35
CA ILE A 126 12.39 -10.02 26.90
C ILE A 126 13.81 -10.05 26.32
#